data_AF-A0A353NIH6-F1
#
_entry.id   AF-A0A353NIH6-F1
#
_cell.length_a   1.000
_cell.length_b   1.000
_cell.length_c   1.000
_cell.angle_alpha   90.00
_cell.angle_beta   90.00
_cell.angle_gamma   90.00
#
_symmetry.space_group_name_H-M   'P 1'
#
loop_
_entity.id
_entity.type
_entity.pdbx_description
1 polymer ?
#
loop_
_entity_poly.entity_id
_entity_poly.type
_entity_poly.pdbx_seq_one_letter_code
_entity_poly.pdbx_strand_id
1 'polypeptide(L)'
;MYWTGSSWLLIQVSYPICIRRVKASRKFSLQLLYDRDIAWKAYAVGRAAGDILGRLRLFVLDWFRQVMPSEAWLRGAPGVWEALDCFVHLPRASCISGLTMTMQYFILTTMVDNMIAYLRELGLSEYEARTYRTLSQTSPLTPYETAQQAGLPTSKIYQVLNRLEEKGLVLCLQEQNRKRYIPKEVEEFAAACRFRMEKTLAGLEEEGRKLKQESQVSYIWNLKGYGEVIDKARQIVTGARRDILISLWHDELVHLAPALRAKSAEQVRIGLVHFGLLDPALAVGTCFSHPIADTLFQEKGGRGLTLVVDSSEAMMVTVSDGGGAEGAWSRNRGYVDLAEDYVKHDIYIMKIVDRFDTLLIDRFGPGYRKLRDVFSNEEEQEENGT
;
A
#
# COMPACT_ATOMS: atom_id res chain seq x y z
N MET A 1 12.95 -4.00 -17.99
CA MET A 1 13.68 -2.71 -18.05
C MET A 1 15.00 -2.90 -17.35
N TYR A 2 16.12 -2.46 -17.94
CA TYR A 2 17.44 -2.47 -17.30
C TYR A 2 17.92 -1.02 -17.12
N TRP A 3 18.48 -0.71 -15.96
CA TRP A 3 18.92 0.64 -15.57
C TRP A 3 20.45 0.73 -15.66
N THR A 4 20.97 1.72 -16.40
CA THR A 4 22.42 1.91 -16.59
C THR A 4 22.92 3.26 -16.10
N GLY A 5 22.29 3.85 -15.08
CA GLY A 5 22.82 5.01 -14.36
C GLY A 5 22.70 6.37 -15.06
N SER A 6 22.26 6.46 -16.32
CA SER A 6 22.04 7.76 -16.98
C SER A 6 20.96 7.81 -18.08
N SER A 7 20.31 6.70 -18.44
CA SER A 7 19.08 6.67 -19.27
C SER A 7 18.39 5.30 -19.19
N TRP A 8 17.08 5.25 -19.48
CA TRP A 8 16.32 4.00 -19.60
C TRP A 8 16.34 3.49 -21.05
N LEU A 9 16.81 2.25 -21.27
CA LEU A 9 16.76 1.59 -22.58
C LEU A 9 15.49 0.72 -22.67
N LEU A 10 14.61 1.04 -23.62
CA LEU A 10 13.43 0.24 -23.98
C LEU A 10 13.82 -0.76 -25.06
N ILE A 11 13.91 -2.05 -24.72
CA ILE A 11 14.08 -3.12 -25.70
C ILE A 11 12.71 -3.49 -26.24
N GLN A 12 12.45 -3.15 -27.50
CA GLN A 12 11.24 -3.52 -28.24
C GLN A 12 11.43 -4.93 -28.81
N VAL A 13 10.64 -5.91 -28.33
CA VAL A 13 10.61 -7.26 -28.92
C VAL A 13 9.37 -7.37 -29.80
N SER A 14 9.57 -7.27 -31.11
CA SER A 14 8.53 -7.49 -32.12
C SER A 14 8.60 -8.94 -32.61
N TYR A 15 7.58 -9.77 -32.33
CA TYR A 15 7.49 -11.13 -32.87
C TYR A 15 6.60 -11.17 -34.11
N PRO A 16 7.10 -11.62 -35.29
CA PRO A 16 6.25 -11.84 -36.45
C PRO A 16 5.61 -13.24 -36.42
N ILE A 17 4.27 -13.31 -36.48
CA ILE A 17 3.54 -14.56 -36.70
C ILE A 17 3.47 -14.82 -38.22
N CYS A 18 4.07 -15.91 -38.70
CA CYS A 18 4.06 -16.27 -40.13
C CYS A 18 3.16 -17.50 -40.36
N ILE A 19 2.06 -17.35 -41.09
CA ILE A 19 1.15 -18.44 -41.47
C ILE A 19 1.49 -18.92 -42.90
N ARG A 20 1.95 -20.16 -43.06
CA ARG A 20 2.24 -20.76 -44.39
C ARG A 20 1.23 -21.85 -44.74
N ARG A 21 0.77 -21.85 -46.00
CA ARG A 21 -0.17 -22.84 -46.55
C ARG A 21 0.60 -23.95 -47.27
N VAL A 22 0.54 -25.19 -46.79
CA VAL A 22 1.15 -26.34 -47.49
C VAL A 22 0.20 -26.82 -48.59
N LYS A 23 0.65 -26.82 -49.85
CA LYS A 23 -0.12 -27.34 -50.99
C LYS A 23 -0.16 -28.87 -50.90
N ALA A 24 -1.35 -29.45 -51.12
CA ALA A 24 -1.70 -30.87 -51.08
C ALA A 24 -2.05 -31.50 -49.70
N SER A 25 -2.89 -30.84 -48.89
CA SER A 25 -4.02 -31.44 -48.12
C SER A 25 -4.76 -30.34 -47.34
N ARG A 26 -6.05 -30.52 -46.99
CA ARG A 26 -6.85 -29.55 -46.20
C ARG A 26 -6.42 -29.52 -44.72
N LYS A 27 -5.17 -29.17 -44.43
CA LYS A 27 -4.65 -28.94 -43.06
C LYS A 27 -3.97 -27.57 -42.97
N PHE A 28 -4.28 -26.81 -41.92
CA PHE A 28 -3.51 -25.64 -41.51
C PHE A 28 -2.57 -26.06 -40.38
N SER A 29 -1.30 -25.65 -40.45
CA SER A 29 -0.33 -25.83 -39.38
C SER A 29 0.06 -24.46 -38.84
N LEU A 30 -0.15 -24.23 -37.54
CA LEU A 30 0.45 -23.11 -36.81
C LEU A 30 1.80 -23.62 -36.28
N GLN A 31 2.91 -23.00 -36.68
CA GLN A 31 4.22 -23.26 -36.08
C GLN A 31 4.66 -21.99 -35.36
N LEU A 32 4.73 -22.06 -34.04
CA LEU A 32 5.46 -21.11 -33.21
C LEU A 32 6.90 -21.61 -33.15
N LEU A 33 7.85 -20.84 -33.68
CA LEU A 33 9.28 -21.10 -33.47
C LEU A 33 9.61 -20.62 -32.05
N TYR A 34 9.75 -21.56 -31.13
CA TYR A 34 10.34 -21.34 -29.80
C TYR A 34 11.65 -22.12 -29.76
N ASP A 35 12.73 -21.45 -29.35
CA ASP A 35 14.03 -22.10 -29.16
C ASP A 35 14.02 -22.93 -27.87
N ARG A 36 14.47 -24.19 -28.01
CA ARG A 36 14.67 -25.30 -27.05
C ARG A 36 13.51 -25.78 -26.16
N ASP A 37 13.18 -27.06 -26.41
CA ASP A 37 12.51 -28.05 -25.56
C ASP A 37 11.14 -27.69 -24.97
N ILE A 38 10.10 -28.01 -25.74
CA ILE A 38 8.89 -28.76 -25.33
C ILE A 38 7.95 -28.79 -26.55
N ALA A 39 7.75 -29.99 -27.12
CA ALA A 39 6.89 -30.19 -28.29
C ALA A 39 5.45 -30.51 -27.88
N TRP A 40 4.50 -29.60 -28.11
CA TRP A 40 3.06 -29.92 -28.09
C TRP A 40 2.46 -29.79 -29.48
N LYS A 41 2.16 -30.93 -30.12
CA LYS A 41 1.39 -30.98 -31.38
C LYS A 41 -0.11 -31.02 -31.06
N ALA A 42 -0.83 -29.93 -31.31
CA ALA A 42 -2.29 -29.94 -31.36
C ALA A 42 -2.76 -30.06 -32.82
N TYR A 43 -3.44 -31.15 -33.17
CA TYR A 43 -4.16 -31.29 -34.45
C TYR A 43 -5.64 -31.02 -34.20
N ALA A 44 -6.24 -30.11 -34.97
CA ALA A 44 -7.69 -29.96 -35.07
C ALA A 44 -8.13 -30.06 -36.53
N VAL A 45 -9.05 -30.99 -36.80
CA VAL A 45 -9.71 -31.20 -38.09
C VAL A 45 -11.19 -30.83 -37.93
N GLY A 46 -11.69 -29.90 -38.75
CA GLY A 46 -13.12 -29.76 -39.06
C GLY A 46 -13.98 -28.88 -38.14
N ARG A 47 -14.65 -27.90 -38.77
CA ARG A 47 -15.80 -27.05 -38.31
C ARG A 47 -15.96 -26.76 -36.80
N ALA A 48 -15.40 -25.64 -36.34
CA ALA A 48 -16.00 -24.80 -35.30
C ALA A 48 -15.30 -23.43 -35.24
N ALA A 49 -15.87 -22.40 -35.90
CA ALA A 49 -15.36 -21.03 -35.79
C ALA A 49 -15.80 -20.33 -34.47
N GLY A 50 -16.81 -20.87 -33.77
CA GLY A 50 -17.31 -20.33 -32.50
C GLY A 50 -16.40 -20.59 -31.29
N ASP A 51 -15.72 -21.74 -31.25
CA ASP A 51 -14.88 -22.13 -30.11
C ASP A 51 -13.54 -21.38 -30.04
N ILE A 52 -13.07 -20.85 -31.17
CA ILE A 52 -11.82 -20.08 -31.24
C ILE A 52 -11.97 -18.70 -30.57
N LEU A 53 -13.14 -18.05 -30.75
CA LEU A 53 -13.46 -16.76 -30.12
C LEU A 53 -13.66 -16.89 -28.61
N GLY A 54 -14.27 -17.99 -28.14
CA GLY A 54 -14.41 -18.28 -26.71
C GLY A 54 -13.06 -18.48 -26.01
N ARG A 55 -12.13 -19.18 -26.66
CA ARG A 55 -10.77 -19.41 -26.12
C ARG A 55 -9.87 -18.17 -26.21
N LEU A 56 -10.02 -17.33 -27.24
CA LEU A 56 -9.34 -16.02 -27.32
C LEU A 56 -9.85 -15.05 -26.24
N ARG A 57 -11.15 -15.05 -25.95
CA ARG A 57 -11.74 -14.25 -24.87
C ARG A 57 -11.18 -14.66 -23.51
N LEU A 58 -11.07 -15.97 -23.25
CA LEU A 58 -10.45 -16.50 -22.04
C LEU A 58 -8.96 -16.14 -21.95
N PHE A 59 -8.21 -16.22 -23.05
CA PHE A 59 -6.80 -15.87 -23.08
C PHE A 59 -6.54 -14.37 -22.85
N VAL A 60 -7.37 -13.48 -23.43
CA VAL A 60 -7.27 -12.02 -23.21
C VAL A 60 -7.67 -11.66 -21.79
N LEU A 61 -8.70 -12.31 -21.23
CA LEU A 61 -9.09 -12.11 -19.83
C LEU A 61 -8.03 -12.61 -18.84
N ASP A 62 -7.37 -13.74 -19.14
CA ASP A 62 -6.31 -14.29 -18.30
C ASP A 62 -5.03 -13.45 -18.39
N TRP A 63 -4.70 -12.93 -19.58
CA TRP A 63 -3.62 -11.95 -19.77
C TRP A 63 -3.91 -10.63 -19.03
N PHE A 64 -5.14 -10.11 -19.10
CA PHE A 64 -5.53 -8.91 -18.34
C PHE A 64 -5.48 -9.13 -16.82
N ARG A 65 -5.82 -10.33 -16.34
CA ARG A 65 -5.72 -10.73 -14.93
C ARG A 65 -4.27 -10.78 -14.44
N GLN A 66 -3.34 -11.22 -15.29
CA GLN A 66 -1.91 -11.30 -14.94
C GLN A 66 -1.20 -9.95 -14.98
N VAL A 67 -1.66 -9.00 -15.80
CA VAL A 67 -1.03 -7.69 -15.97
C VAL A 67 -1.54 -6.64 -14.97
N MET A 68 -2.73 -6.79 -14.39
CA MET A 68 -3.35 -5.81 -13.47
C MET A 68 -3.92 -6.48 -12.20
N PRO A 69 -3.14 -6.60 -11.10
CA PRO A 69 -3.62 -7.16 -9.85
C PRO A 69 -4.15 -6.05 -8.92
N SER A 70 -5.43 -5.67 -9.04
CA SER A 70 -6.20 -5.05 -7.94
C SER A 70 -7.72 -5.06 -8.21
N GLU A 71 -8.52 -5.10 -7.14
CA GLU A 71 -9.98 -5.24 -7.13
C GLU A 71 -10.79 -4.02 -7.65
N ALA A 72 -10.20 -3.15 -8.48
CA ALA A 72 -10.89 -1.97 -9.03
C ALA A 72 -11.92 -2.29 -10.14
N TRP A 73 -12.12 -3.58 -10.47
CA TRP A 73 -12.94 -4.00 -11.61
C TRP A 73 -14.46 -3.84 -11.41
N LEU A 74 -14.94 -3.76 -10.17
CA LEU A 74 -16.38 -3.80 -9.87
C LEU A 74 -17.07 -2.43 -9.82
N ARG A 75 -16.35 -1.31 -9.91
CA ARG A 75 -16.97 0.02 -9.89
C ARG A 75 -16.47 0.90 -11.04
N GLY A 76 -17.17 0.81 -12.17
CA GLY A 76 -17.27 1.91 -13.11
C GLY A 76 -16.32 1.87 -14.30
N ALA A 77 -16.67 1.09 -15.33
CA ALA A 77 -16.24 1.39 -16.69
C ALA A 77 -17.33 0.97 -17.71
N PRO A 78 -18.41 1.75 -17.86
CA PRO A 78 -19.46 1.47 -18.85
C PRO A 78 -18.93 1.39 -20.29
N GLY A 79 -17.86 2.11 -20.61
CA GLY A 79 -17.30 2.19 -21.97
C GLY A 79 -16.48 0.98 -22.43
N VAL A 80 -16.08 0.07 -21.53
CA VAL A 80 -15.28 -1.12 -21.93
C VAL A 80 -16.14 -2.14 -22.69
N TRP A 81 -17.44 -2.21 -22.37
CA TRP A 81 -18.38 -3.11 -23.04
C TRP A 81 -18.88 -2.54 -24.38
N GLU A 82 -19.09 -1.22 -24.47
CA GLU A 82 -19.46 -0.55 -25.73
C GLU A 82 -18.36 -0.66 -26.81
N ALA A 83 -17.08 -0.61 -26.42
CA ALA A 83 -15.96 -0.81 -27.34
C ALA A 83 -15.85 -2.25 -27.87
N LEU A 84 -16.31 -3.23 -27.09
CA LEU A 84 -16.34 -4.65 -27.48
C LEU A 84 -17.52 -4.95 -28.44
N ASP A 85 -18.65 -4.25 -28.32
CA ASP A 85 -19.79 -4.42 -29.24
C ASP A 85 -19.52 -3.83 -30.64
N CYS A 86 -18.73 -2.75 -30.75
CA CYS A 86 -18.25 -2.27 -32.04
C CYS A 86 -17.35 -3.29 -32.78
N PHE A 87 -16.79 -4.27 -32.06
CA PHE A 87 -15.90 -5.29 -32.61
C PHE A 87 -16.65 -6.37 -33.41
N VAL A 88 -17.96 -6.53 -33.19
CA VAL A 88 -18.78 -7.60 -33.79
C VAL A 88 -19.28 -7.25 -35.20
N HIS A 89 -19.22 -5.98 -35.62
CA HIS A 89 -19.84 -5.50 -36.87
C HIS A 89 -18.89 -4.94 -37.95
N LEU A 90 -17.59 -5.24 -37.90
CA LEU A 90 -16.67 -4.83 -38.96
C LEU A 90 -16.75 -5.73 -40.22
N PRO A 91 -16.88 -5.16 -41.45
CA PRO A 91 -16.86 -5.94 -42.68
C PRO A 91 -15.49 -6.57 -42.93
N ARG A 92 -15.50 -7.75 -43.56
CA ARG A 92 -14.30 -8.47 -43.99
C ARG A 92 -13.46 -7.60 -44.93
N ALA A 93 -12.21 -7.38 -44.54
CA ALA A 93 -11.12 -6.71 -45.26
C ALA A 93 -11.11 -5.18 -45.20
N SER A 94 -10.47 -4.61 -44.17
CA SER A 94 -9.87 -3.27 -44.19
C SER A 94 -8.76 -3.17 -43.12
N CYS A 95 -7.54 -2.94 -43.61
CA CYS A 95 -6.29 -2.49 -42.96
C CYS A 95 -6.16 -2.53 -41.42
N ILE A 96 -5.37 -3.51 -40.92
CA ILE A 96 -4.90 -3.61 -39.52
C ILE A 96 -3.85 -2.53 -39.17
N SER A 97 -3.27 -1.83 -40.16
CA SER A 97 -2.28 -0.77 -39.92
C SER A 97 -2.86 0.52 -39.31
N GLY A 98 -4.17 0.75 -39.44
CA GLY A 98 -4.83 1.90 -38.83
C GLY A 98 -5.10 1.72 -37.33
N LEU A 99 -5.42 0.48 -36.92
CA LEU A 99 -5.81 0.12 -35.55
C LEU A 99 -4.65 0.21 -34.54
N THR A 100 -3.42 -0.09 -34.96
CA THR A 100 -2.24 0.11 -34.12
C THR A 100 -1.99 1.59 -33.86
N MET A 101 -2.21 2.46 -34.86
CA MET A 101 -2.00 3.89 -34.73
C MET A 101 -3.06 4.56 -33.84
N THR A 102 -4.34 4.16 -33.95
CA THR A 102 -5.41 4.68 -33.07
C THR A 102 -5.34 4.13 -31.65
N MET A 103 -4.99 2.86 -31.43
CA MET A 103 -4.78 2.34 -30.06
C MET A 103 -3.54 2.96 -29.41
N GLN A 104 -2.47 3.20 -30.17
CA GLN A 104 -1.25 3.81 -29.64
C GLN A 104 -1.45 5.28 -29.29
N TYR A 105 -2.26 6.01 -30.08
CA TYR A 105 -2.73 7.35 -29.71
C TYR A 105 -3.64 7.32 -28.48
N PHE A 106 -4.58 6.37 -28.39
CA PHE A 106 -5.54 6.30 -27.28
C PHE A 106 -4.87 5.94 -25.96
N ILE A 107 -3.89 5.02 -25.97
CA ILE A 107 -3.09 4.63 -24.78
C ILE A 107 -2.13 5.75 -24.37
N LEU A 108 -1.53 6.48 -25.32
CA LEU A 108 -0.76 7.69 -24.99
C LEU A 108 -1.65 8.77 -24.37
N THR A 109 -2.90 8.92 -24.82
CA THR A 109 -3.81 9.96 -24.33
C THR A 109 -4.38 9.61 -22.94
N THR A 110 -4.59 8.32 -22.65
CA THR A 110 -5.08 7.86 -21.32
C THR A 110 -3.99 7.74 -20.26
N MET A 111 -2.72 7.58 -20.64
CA MET A 111 -1.58 7.74 -19.70
C MET A 111 -1.18 9.20 -19.45
N VAL A 112 -1.78 10.16 -20.16
CA VAL A 112 -1.36 11.57 -20.12
C VAL A 112 -2.53 12.49 -19.75
N ASP A 113 -2.83 12.55 -18.44
CA ASP A 113 -3.06 13.85 -17.77
C ASP A 113 -3.00 13.84 -16.23
N ASN A 114 -2.19 12.97 -15.62
CA ASN A 114 -2.00 12.94 -14.15
C ASN A 114 -1.47 14.27 -13.60
N MET A 115 -0.74 15.06 -14.41
CA MET A 115 -0.22 16.36 -14.00
C MET A 115 -1.34 17.34 -13.62
N ILE A 116 -2.44 17.38 -14.37
CA ILE A 116 -3.57 18.27 -14.06
C ILE A 116 -4.20 17.85 -12.73
N ALA A 117 -4.35 16.55 -12.49
CA ALA A 117 -4.89 16.03 -11.23
C ALA A 117 -4.00 16.40 -10.04
N TYR A 118 -2.69 16.16 -10.11
CA TYR A 118 -1.76 16.50 -9.02
C TYR A 118 -1.69 18.00 -8.75
N LEU A 119 -1.66 18.83 -9.80
CA LEU A 119 -1.68 20.28 -9.63
C LEU A 119 -2.96 20.75 -8.94
N ARG A 120 -4.11 20.11 -9.22
CA ARG A 120 -5.38 20.41 -8.55
C ARG A 120 -5.36 20.02 -7.07
N GLU A 121 -4.80 18.86 -6.74
CA GLU A 121 -4.62 18.43 -5.34
C GLU A 121 -3.70 19.39 -4.57
N LEU A 122 -2.72 20.00 -5.24
CA LEU A 122 -1.85 21.05 -4.69
C LEU A 122 -2.49 22.45 -4.65
N GLY A 123 -3.79 22.57 -4.95
CA GLY A 123 -4.55 23.81 -4.80
C GLY A 123 -4.54 24.73 -6.02
N LEU A 124 -4.23 24.22 -7.22
CA LEU A 124 -4.50 24.94 -8.48
C LEU A 124 -5.94 24.70 -8.94
N SER A 125 -6.54 25.71 -9.55
CA SER A 125 -7.79 25.51 -10.29
C SER A 125 -7.56 24.71 -11.57
N GLU A 126 -8.62 24.13 -12.12
CA GLU A 126 -8.52 23.38 -13.38
C GLU A 126 -7.97 24.23 -14.54
N TYR A 127 -8.34 25.51 -14.57
CA TYR A 127 -7.82 26.46 -15.55
C TYR A 127 -6.35 26.79 -15.33
N GLU A 128 -5.92 26.94 -14.08
CA GLU A 128 -4.51 27.15 -13.72
C GLU A 128 -3.66 25.93 -14.10
N ALA A 129 -4.12 24.73 -13.76
CA ALA A 129 -3.42 23.49 -14.06
C ALA A 129 -3.27 23.26 -15.58
N ARG A 130 -4.34 23.49 -16.36
CA ARG A 130 -4.29 23.42 -17.83
C ARG A 130 -3.33 24.46 -18.42
N THR A 131 -3.42 25.71 -17.95
CA THR A 131 -2.56 26.80 -18.42
C THR A 131 -1.09 26.53 -18.15
N TYR A 132 -0.76 26.08 -16.93
CA TYR A 132 0.62 25.74 -16.56
C TYR A 132 1.16 24.56 -17.37
N ARG A 133 0.36 23.49 -17.56
CA ARG A 133 0.73 22.37 -18.43
C ARG A 133 1.02 22.83 -19.86
N THR A 134 0.15 23.66 -20.43
CA THR A 134 0.34 24.19 -21.79
C THR A 134 1.64 24.98 -21.90
N LEU A 135 1.93 25.85 -20.93
CA LEU A 135 3.20 26.59 -20.88
C LEU A 135 4.42 25.67 -20.72
N SER A 136 4.27 24.58 -19.95
CA SER A 136 5.32 23.55 -19.76
C SER A 136 5.62 22.75 -21.02
N GLN A 137 4.62 22.55 -21.87
CA GLN A 137 4.78 21.85 -23.15
C GLN A 137 5.29 22.78 -24.25
N THR A 138 4.78 24.01 -24.27
CA THR A 138 5.06 24.99 -25.30
C THR A 138 5.24 26.36 -24.65
N SER A 139 6.48 26.84 -24.62
CA SER A 139 6.83 28.19 -24.17
C SER A 139 8.00 28.74 -25.00
N PRO A 140 8.15 30.06 -25.12
CA PRO A 140 7.33 31.14 -24.53
C PRO A 140 6.07 31.47 -25.34
N LEU A 141 4.92 31.65 -24.67
CA LEU A 141 3.62 31.96 -25.32
C LEU A 141 3.06 33.31 -24.89
N THR A 142 2.33 33.97 -25.79
CA THR A 142 1.48 35.11 -25.48
C THR A 142 0.15 34.66 -24.83
N PRO A 143 -0.56 35.52 -24.06
CA PRO A 143 -1.85 35.18 -23.48
C PRO A 143 -2.87 34.62 -24.47
N TYR A 144 -2.88 35.14 -25.70
CA TYR A 144 -3.80 34.68 -26.74
C TYR A 144 -3.45 33.25 -27.21
N GLU A 145 -2.17 32.97 -27.44
CA GLU A 145 -1.70 31.64 -27.84
C GLU A 145 -1.90 30.63 -26.70
N THR A 146 -1.64 31.03 -25.46
CA THR A 146 -1.89 30.18 -24.28
C THR A 146 -3.36 29.85 -24.13
N ALA A 147 -4.27 30.82 -24.33
CA ALA A 147 -5.72 30.58 -24.25
C ALA A 147 -6.19 29.56 -25.30
N GLN A 148 -5.73 29.71 -26.54
CA GLN A 148 -6.04 28.79 -27.64
C GLN A 148 -5.53 27.37 -27.35
N GLN A 149 -4.25 27.22 -27.00
CA GLN A 149 -3.65 25.91 -26.78
C GLN A 149 -4.16 25.23 -25.52
N ALA A 150 -4.41 25.99 -24.45
CA ALA A 150 -4.94 25.45 -23.21
C ALA A 150 -6.44 25.14 -23.31
N GLY A 151 -7.14 25.65 -24.33
CA GLY A 151 -8.59 25.50 -24.53
C GLY A 151 -9.42 26.30 -23.51
N LEU A 152 -8.96 27.52 -23.20
CA LEU A 152 -9.63 28.45 -22.27
C LEU A 152 -10.19 29.68 -23.02
N PRO A 153 -11.30 30.28 -22.52
CA PRO A 153 -11.77 31.57 -23.03
C PRO A 153 -10.71 32.67 -22.82
N THR A 154 -10.48 33.49 -23.84
CA THR A 154 -9.54 34.64 -23.78
C THR A 154 -9.89 35.64 -22.68
N SER A 155 -11.16 35.71 -22.26
CA SER A 155 -11.59 36.55 -21.13
C SER A 155 -11.04 36.10 -19.77
N LYS A 156 -10.67 34.82 -19.62
CA LYS A 156 -10.18 34.26 -18.34
C LYS A 156 -8.66 34.12 -18.28
N ILE A 157 -7.97 34.05 -19.42
CA ILE A 157 -6.54 33.71 -19.44
C ILE A 157 -5.66 34.73 -18.70
N TYR A 158 -5.96 36.03 -18.79
CA TYR A 158 -5.20 37.06 -18.09
C TYR A 158 -5.28 36.91 -16.57
N GLN A 159 -6.48 36.61 -16.05
CA GLN A 159 -6.67 36.37 -14.61
C GLN A 159 -5.93 35.11 -14.16
N VAL A 160 -5.95 34.05 -14.97
CA VAL A 160 -5.27 32.79 -14.67
C VAL A 160 -3.74 32.97 -14.68
N LEU A 161 -3.20 33.67 -15.68
CA LEU A 161 -1.77 33.97 -15.78
C LEU A 161 -1.29 34.83 -14.60
N ASN A 162 -2.05 35.85 -14.20
CA ASN A 162 -1.72 36.67 -13.04
C ASN A 162 -1.68 35.82 -11.75
N ARG A 163 -2.66 34.93 -11.54
CA ARG A 163 -2.67 34.03 -10.36
C ARG A 163 -1.51 33.05 -10.37
N LEU A 164 -1.13 32.54 -11.54
CA LEU A 164 0.03 31.67 -11.68
C LEU A 164 1.34 32.43 -11.41
N GLU A 165 1.42 33.69 -11.81
CA GLU A 165 2.55 34.58 -11.49
C GLU A 165 2.61 34.88 -9.98
N GLU A 166 1.49 35.20 -9.34
CA GLU A 166 1.39 35.41 -7.89
C GLU A 166 1.76 34.16 -7.08
N LYS A 167 1.39 32.98 -7.57
CA LYS A 167 1.80 31.68 -7.00
C LYS A 167 3.26 31.34 -7.30
N GLY A 168 3.95 32.14 -8.10
CA GLY A 168 5.35 31.95 -8.47
C GLY A 168 5.56 30.74 -9.38
N LEU A 169 4.58 30.38 -10.21
CA LEU A 169 4.61 29.26 -11.15
C LEU A 169 4.97 29.67 -12.57
N VAL A 170 4.80 30.95 -12.91
CA VAL A 170 5.02 31.49 -14.26
C VAL A 170 5.74 32.83 -14.15
N LEU A 171 6.61 33.13 -15.11
CA LEU A 171 7.26 34.43 -15.25
C LEU A 171 6.72 35.17 -16.48
N CYS A 172 6.41 36.45 -16.33
CA CYS A 172 6.11 37.33 -17.45
C CYS A 172 7.42 37.96 -17.99
N LEU A 173 7.71 37.72 -19.26
CA LEU A 173 8.78 38.37 -20.02
C LEU A 173 8.19 39.46 -20.92
N GLN A 174 8.85 40.61 -21.00
CA GLN A 174 8.57 41.61 -22.03
C GLN A 174 9.54 41.42 -23.19
N GLU A 175 9.00 41.09 -24.36
CA GLU A 175 9.77 40.97 -25.60
C GLU A 175 9.10 41.83 -26.69
N GLN A 176 9.84 42.77 -27.27
CA GLN A 176 9.38 43.62 -28.40
C GLN A 176 7.98 44.24 -28.18
N ASN A 177 7.73 44.78 -26.97
CA ASN A 177 6.47 45.39 -26.56
C ASN A 177 5.27 44.41 -26.44
N ARG A 178 5.53 43.10 -26.32
CA ARG A 178 4.52 42.06 -26.05
C ARG A 178 4.87 41.26 -24.80
N LYS A 179 3.85 40.91 -24.00
CA LYS A 179 4.02 40.02 -22.84
C LYS A 179 4.02 38.57 -23.29
N ARG A 180 5.07 37.83 -22.94
CA ARG A 180 5.13 36.37 -23.05
C ARG A 180 5.28 35.75 -21.68
N TYR A 181 4.82 34.52 -21.54
CA TYR A 181 4.85 33.78 -20.28
C TYR A 181 5.68 32.52 -20.45
N ILE A 182 6.51 32.24 -19.45
CA ILE A 182 7.28 31.00 -19.33
C ILE A 182 6.95 30.32 -18.01
N PRO A 183 6.80 28.99 -17.98
CA PRO A 183 6.63 28.27 -16.72
C PRO A 183 7.95 28.29 -15.94
N LYS A 184 7.86 28.24 -14.62
CA LYS A 184 8.98 27.81 -13.78
C LYS A 184 8.97 26.30 -13.62
N GLU A 185 10.12 25.75 -13.25
CA GLU A 185 10.30 24.32 -12.98
C GLU A 185 9.30 23.84 -11.92
N VAL A 186 8.66 22.70 -12.18
CA VAL A 186 7.58 22.17 -11.31
C VAL A 186 8.14 21.71 -9.97
N GLU A 187 9.42 21.33 -9.93
CA GLU A 187 10.18 20.92 -8.77
C GLU A 187 10.28 22.06 -7.74
N GLU A 188 10.48 23.30 -8.18
CA GLU A 188 10.53 24.47 -7.28
C GLU A 188 9.17 24.71 -6.61
N PHE A 189 8.08 24.58 -7.38
CA PHE A 189 6.73 24.69 -6.83
C PHE A 189 6.42 23.56 -5.85
N ALA A 190 6.76 22.31 -6.21
CA ALA A 190 6.57 21.16 -5.33
C ALA A 190 7.36 21.29 -4.02
N ALA A 191 8.59 21.78 -4.08
CA ALA A 191 9.42 22.06 -2.91
C ALA A 191 8.80 23.15 -2.02
N ALA A 192 8.31 24.24 -2.61
CA ALA A 192 7.64 25.32 -1.88
C ALA A 192 6.34 24.86 -1.20
N CYS A 193 5.55 24.01 -1.87
CA CYS A 193 4.36 23.39 -1.30
C CYS A 193 4.70 22.50 -0.11
N ARG A 194 5.72 21.65 -0.25
CA ARG A 194 6.21 20.78 0.83
C ARG A 194 6.63 21.59 2.05
N PHE A 195 7.47 22.61 1.86
CA PHE A 195 7.93 23.48 2.94
C PHE A 195 6.77 24.18 3.67
N ARG A 196 5.80 24.70 2.92
CA ARG A 196 4.62 25.37 3.49
C ARG A 196 3.76 24.40 4.31
N MET A 197 3.56 23.19 3.80
CA MET A 197 2.83 22.14 4.52
C MET A 197 3.54 21.75 5.81
N GLU A 198 4.85 21.45 5.73
CA GLU A 198 5.67 21.12 6.91
C GLU A 198 5.64 22.22 7.97
N LYS A 199 5.78 23.49 7.57
CA LYS A 199 5.66 24.64 8.47
C LYS A 199 4.28 24.72 9.14
N THR A 200 3.22 24.46 8.37
CA THR A 200 1.84 24.52 8.86
C THR A 200 1.56 23.39 9.85
N LEU A 201 2.03 22.18 9.54
CA LEU A 201 1.96 21.01 10.44
C LEU A 201 2.74 21.26 11.73
N ALA A 202 3.97 21.77 11.65
CA ALA A 202 4.77 22.12 12.83
C ALA A 202 4.08 23.18 13.71
N GLY A 203 3.48 24.21 13.10
CA GLY A 203 2.71 25.20 13.84
C GLY A 203 1.46 24.61 14.51
N LEU A 204 0.74 23.73 13.81
CA LEU A 204 -0.43 23.04 14.35
C LEU A 204 -0.05 22.13 15.53
N GLU A 205 1.06 21.39 15.43
CA GLU A 205 1.58 20.55 16.51
C GLU A 205 1.97 21.37 17.74
N GLU A 206 2.57 22.54 17.55
CA GLU A 206 2.96 23.45 18.64
C GLU A 206 1.73 23.99 19.38
N GLU A 207 0.77 24.57 18.65
CA GLU A 207 -0.47 25.09 19.25
C GLU A 207 -1.28 23.96 19.91
N GLY A 208 -1.32 22.79 19.28
CA GLY A 208 -1.95 21.60 19.86
C GLY A 208 -1.28 21.12 21.16
N ARG A 209 0.05 21.29 21.30
CA ARG A 209 0.77 20.95 22.53
C ARG A 209 0.42 21.91 23.68
N LYS A 210 0.29 23.21 23.39
CA LYS A 210 -0.11 24.23 24.38
C LYS A 210 -1.50 23.91 24.95
N LEU A 211 -2.46 23.60 24.09
CA LEU A 211 -3.82 23.22 24.51
C LEU A 211 -3.87 21.92 25.33
N LYS A 212 -2.98 20.96 25.04
CA LYS A 212 -2.87 19.71 25.82
C LYS A 212 -2.25 19.89 27.20
N GLN A 213 -1.37 20.88 27.40
CA GLN A 213 -0.81 21.15 28.73
C GLN A 213 -1.86 21.69 29.71
N GLU A 214 -2.88 22.37 29.21
CA GLU A 214 -3.98 22.91 30.01
C GLU A 214 -5.06 21.87 30.34
N SER A 215 -5.07 20.72 29.65
CA SER A 215 -6.08 19.68 29.81
C SER A 215 -5.45 18.34 30.23
N GLN A 216 -5.33 18.12 31.55
CA GLN A 216 -4.99 16.80 32.12
C GLN A 216 -6.18 15.83 32.13
N VAL A 217 -7.09 15.91 31.15
CA VAL A 217 -8.18 14.95 31.08
C VAL A 217 -7.60 13.65 30.54
N SER A 218 -7.42 12.70 31.43
CA SER A 218 -7.05 11.34 31.11
C SER A 218 -8.26 10.63 30.50
N TYR A 219 -8.23 10.39 29.18
CA TYR A 219 -9.30 9.71 28.45
C TYR A 219 -8.85 8.34 27.93
N ILE A 220 -9.81 7.44 27.80
CA ILE A 220 -9.65 6.17 27.09
C ILE A 220 -10.18 6.39 25.68
N TRP A 221 -9.32 6.24 24.68
CA TRP A 221 -9.70 6.33 23.28
C TRP A 221 -9.98 4.94 22.74
N ASN A 222 -11.19 4.72 22.25
CA ASN A 222 -11.56 3.45 21.62
C ASN A 222 -11.02 3.41 20.19
N LEU A 223 -10.29 2.36 19.87
CA LEU A 223 -9.74 2.09 18.54
C LEU A 223 -10.61 1.06 17.84
N LYS A 224 -10.87 1.27 16.54
CA LYS A 224 -11.65 0.33 15.72
C LYS A 224 -11.03 0.14 14.35
N GLY A 225 -10.98 -1.11 13.91
CA GLY A 225 -10.45 -1.48 12.61
C GLY A 225 -8.93 -1.67 12.62
N TYR A 226 -8.47 -2.65 11.85
CA TYR A 226 -7.09 -3.10 11.87
C TYR A 226 -6.09 -2.01 11.46
N GLY A 227 -6.39 -1.25 10.41
CA GLY A 227 -5.53 -0.16 9.93
C GLY A 227 -5.28 0.92 10.97
N GLU A 228 -6.35 1.41 11.63
CA GLU A 228 -6.24 2.43 12.68
C GLU A 228 -5.41 1.93 13.86
N VAL A 229 -5.58 0.66 14.25
CA VAL A 229 -4.79 0.02 15.31
C VAL A 229 -3.31 -0.02 14.96
N ILE A 230 -2.96 -0.49 13.76
CA ILE A 230 -1.55 -0.59 13.34
C ILE A 230 -0.91 0.79 13.20
N ASP A 231 -1.62 1.77 12.62
CA ASP A 231 -1.10 3.12 12.48
C ASP A 231 -0.92 3.81 13.83
N LYS A 232 -1.87 3.59 14.76
CA LYS A 232 -1.75 4.07 16.13
C LYS A 232 -0.58 3.40 16.87
N ALA A 233 -0.44 2.08 16.76
CA ALA A 233 0.69 1.34 17.34
C ALA A 233 2.03 1.87 16.83
N ARG A 234 2.16 2.09 15.51
CA ARG A 234 3.36 2.66 14.89
C ARG A 234 3.65 4.08 15.41
N GLN A 235 2.62 4.91 15.55
CA GLN A 235 2.74 6.25 16.14
C GLN A 235 3.30 6.19 17.57
N ILE A 236 2.75 5.30 18.41
CA ILE A 236 3.16 5.12 19.80
C ILE A 236 4.62 4.66 19.88
N VAL A 237 4.99 3.63 19.10
CA VAL A 237 6.37 3.11 19.03
C VAL A 237 7.35 4.20 18.59
N THR A 238 6.99 4.98 17.56
CA THR A 238 7.86 6.06 17.03
C THR A 238 8.06 7.19 18.05
N GLY A 239 7.12 7.38 18.98
CA GLY A 239 7.21 8.36 20.06
C GLY A 239 8.08 7.94 21.25
N ALA A 240 8.48 6.66 21.33
CA ALA A 240 9.20 6.10 22.49
C ALA A 240 10.58 6.73 22.70
N ARG A 241 10.96 6.92 23.98
CA ARG A 241 12.22 7.55 24.38
C ARG A 241 13.09 6.69 25.31
N ARG A 242 12.52 5.78 26.08
CA ARG A 242 13.22 5.01 27.13
C ARG A 242 13.03 3.52 26.98
N ASP A 243 11.78 3.06 26.92
CA ASP A 243 11.47 1.64 26.81
C ASP A 243 10.09 1.35 26.20
N ILE A 244 10.02 0.16 25.60
CA ILE A 244 8.83 -0.40 24.97
C ILE A 244 8.63 -1.81 25.52
N LEU A 245 7.43 -2.06 26.05
CA LEU A 245 6.95 -3.40 26.35
C LEU A 245 5.83 -3.73 25.38
N ILE A 246 5.96 -4.85 24.67
CA ILE A 246 5.02 -5.21 23.63
C ILE A 246 4.72 -6.71 23.66
N SER A 247 3.45 -7.08 23.57
CA SER A 247 2.97 -8.45 23.48
C SER A 247 2.08 -8.55 22.24
N LEU A 248 2.48 -9.35 21.25
CA LEU A 248 1.84 -9.36 19.93
C LEU A 248 2.03 -10.66 19.16
N TRP A 249 1.32 -10.77 18.03
CA TRP A 249 1.36 -11.90 17.11
C TRP A 249 2.17 -11.57 15.85
N HIS A 250 2.45 -12.59 15.04
CA HIS A 250 3.28 -12.48 13.84
C HIS A 250 2.83 -11.35 12.89
N ASP A 251 1.55 -11.30 12.53
CA ASP A 251 1.02 -10.32 11.57
C ASP A 251 1.24 -8.88 12.02
N GLU A 252 0.97 -8.57 13.29
CA GLU A 252 1.19 -7.25 13.85
C GLU A 252 2.70 -6.94 13.99
N LEU A 253 3.53 -7.96 14.28
CA LEU A 253 4.99 -7.80 14.31
C LEU A 253 5.56 -7.38 12.96
N VAL A 254 5.09 -7.97 11.85
CA VAL A 254 5.55 -7.64 10.50
C VAL A 254 5.41 -6.13 10.24
N HIS A 255 4.30 -5.52 10.68
CA HIS A 255 4.06 -4.09 10.50
C HIS A 255 4.87 -3.18 11.43
N LEU A 256 5.20 -3.65 12.63
CA LEU A 256 5.85 -2.85 13.67
C LEU A 256 7.37 -3.05 13.75
N ALA A 257 7.89 -4.16 13.24
CA ALA A 257 9.31 -4.50 13.27
C ALA A 257 10.22 -3.39 12.70
N PRO A 258 9.89 -2.69 11.60
CA PRO A 258 10.72 -1.58 11.11
C PRO A 258 10.85 -0.43 12.14
N ALA A 259 9.74 -0.05 12.78
CA ALA A 259 9.73 1.02 13.77
C ALA A 259 10.43 0.60 15.08
N LEU A 260 10.22 -0.65 15.52
CA LEU A 260 10.90 -1.23 16.67
C LEU A 260 12.42 -1.29 16.46
N ARG A 261 12.88 -1.66 15.26
CA ARG A 261 14.32 -1.67 14.90
C ARG A 261 14.92 -0.28 14.94
N ALA A 262 14.23 0.73 14.41
CA ALA A 262 14.67 2.12 14.48
C ALA A 262 14.85 2.57 15.95
N LYS A 263 13.91 2.23 16.82
CA LYS A 263 14.00 2.54 18.25
C LYS A 263 15.08 1.78 19.00
N SER A 264 15.29 0.51 18.66
CA SER A 264 16.42 -0.27 19.18
C SER A 264 17.76 0.38 18.79
N ALA A 265 17.89 0.89 17.57
CA ALA A 265 19.08 1.61 17.12
C ALA A 265 19.29 2.93 17.89
N GLU A 266 18.21 3.60 18.29
CA GLU A 266 18.21 4.76 19.20
C GLU A 266 18.47 4.40 20.68
N GLN A 267 18.83 3.14 20.99
CA GLN A 267 19.07 2.63 22.35
C GLN A 267 17.83 2.60 23.27
N VAL A 268 16.63 2.62 22.71
CA VAL A 268 15.39 2.37 23.46
C VAL A 268 15.32 0.88 23.79
N ARG A 269 15.06 0.54 25.06
CA ARG A 269 14.99 -0.86 25.53
C ARG A 269 13.68 -1.49 25.08
N ILE A 270 13.73 -2.70 24.55
CA ILE A 270 12.52 -3.38 24.04
C ILE A 270 12.40 -4.75 24.70
N GLY A 271 11.29 -4.97 25.42
CA GLY A 271 10.84 -6.27 25.89
C GLY A 271 9.66 -6.74 25.04
N LEU A 272 9.84 -7.82 24.29
CA LEU A 272 8.87 -8.30 23.32
C LEU A 272 8.41 -9.70 23.70
N VAL A 273 7.10 -9.88 23.87
CA VAL A 273 6.45 -11.19 23.97
C VAL A 273 5.81 -11.50 22.62
N HIS A 274 6.17 -12.63 22.02
CA HIS A 274 5.67 -13.06 20.72
C HIS A 274 4.83 -14.32 20.87
N PHE A 275 3.59 -14.30 20.37
CA PHE A 275 2.76 -15.49 20.33
C PHE A 275 3.13 -16.39 19.14
N GLY A 276 3.50 -17.64 19.44
CA GLY A 276 3.92 -18.61 18.43
C GLY A 276 5.39 -18.51 18.04
N LEU A 277 5.74 -19.16 16.92
CA LEU A 277 7.12 -19.20 16.43
C LEU A 277 7.57 -17.81 15.95
N LEU A 278 8.56 -17.25 16.63
CA LEU A 278 9.17 -15.98 16.25
C LEU A 278 10.07 -16.16 15.03
N ASP A 279 9.79 -15.41 13.96
CA ASP A 279 10.70 -15.28 12.83
C ASP A 279 11.99 -14.56 13.28
N PRO A 280 13.18 -15.19 13.18
CA PRO A 280 14.44 -14.55 13.51
C PRO A 280 14.69 -13.24 12.75
N ALA A 281 14.14 -13.10 11.54
CA ALA A 281 14.22 -11.87 10.74
C ALA A 281 13.36 -10.72 11.30
N LEU A 282 12.44 -10.99 12.22
CA LEU A 282 11.59 -10.00 12.89
C LEU A 282 11.98 -9.77 14.35
N ALA A 283 12.88 -10.57 14.92
CA ALA A 283 13.32 -10.42 16.31
C ALA A 283 13.99 -9.06 16.56
N VAL A 284 13.56 -8.36 17.61
CA VAL A 284 14.10 -7.05 18.04
C VAL A 284 14.06 -6.95 19.55
N GLY A 285 15.19 -6.52 20.14
CA GLY A 285 15.32 -6.39 21.60
C GLY A 285 15.40 -7.74 22.30
N THR A 286 14.85 -7.82 23.51
CA THR A 286 14.75 -9.08 24.25
C THR A 286 13.41 -9.73 23.95
N CYS A 287 13.43 -10.86 23.25
CA CYS A 287 12.22 -11.57 22.83
C CYS A 287 11.93 -12.77 23.73
N PHE A 288 10.65 -12.97 24.05
CA PHE A 288 10.13 -14.09 24.81
C PHE A 288 9.03 -14.75 23.97
N SER A 289 9.25 -15.99 23.55
CA SER A 289 8.27 -16.73 22.76
C SER A 289 7.24 -17.37 23.66
N HIS A 290 5.96 -17.11 23.40
CA HIS A 290 4.85 -17.77 24.07
C HIS A 290 4.52 -19.07 23.33
N PRO A 291 4.75 -20.25 23.95
CA PRO A 291 4.71 -21.54 23.26
C PRO A 291 3.30 -21.96 22.81
N ILE A 292 2.27 -21.28 23.31
CA ILE A 292 0.87 -21.69 23.15
C ILE A 292 0.07 -20.55 22.49
N ALA A 293 0.21 -20.42 21.17
CA ALA A 293 -0.58 -19.46 20.39
C ALA A 293 -2.05 -19.90 20.28
N ASP A 294 -2.28 -21.16 19.88
CA ASP A 294 -3.60 -21.64 19.47
C ASP A 294 -4.65 -21.61 20.59
N THR A 295 -4.27 -21.94 21.83
CA THR A 295 -5.22 -21.96 22.97
C THR A 295 -5.60 -20.55 23.42
N LEU A 296 -4.65 -19.60 23.40
CA LEU A 296 -4.92 -18.21 23.75
C LEU A 296 -5.77 -17.50 22.70
N PHE A 297 -5.57 -17.84 21.44
CA PHE A 297 -6.42 -17.38 20.34
C PHE A 297 -7.88 -17.78 20.56
N GLN A 298 -8.11 -19.05 20.91
CA GLN A 298 -9.44 -19.59 21.16
C GLN A 298 -10.11 -19.00 22.41
N GLU A 299 -9.34 -18.79 23.49
CA GLU A 299 -9.86 -18.19 24.73
C GLU A 299 -10.21 -16.70 24.60
N LYS A 300 -9.41 -15.94 23.84
CA LYS A 300 -9.60 -14.49 23.68
C LYS A 300 -10.43 -14.12 22.46
N GLY A 301 -10.76 -15.07 21.59
CA GLY A 301 -11.51 -14.85 20.35
C GLY A 301 -10.76 -14.02 19.31
N GLY A 302 -9.42 -13.98 19.36
CA GLY A 302 -8.58 -13.20 18.46
C GLY A 302 -7.13 -13.05 18.89
N ARG A 303 -6.35 -12.33 18.07
CA ARG A 303 -4.94 -11.98 18.32
C ARG A 303 -4.86 -10.73 19.17
N GLY A 304 -4.24 -10.84 20.34
CA GLY A 304 -4.01 -9.72 21.25
C GLY A 304 -2.78 -8.89 20.85
N LEU A 305 -2.91 -7.57 20.88
CA LEU A 305 -1.80 -6.61 20.80
C LEU A 305 -1.84 -5.72 22.04
N THR A 306 -0.84 -5.87 22.91
CA THR A 306 -0.61 -4.97 24.04
C THR A 306 0.69 -4.23 23.84
N LEU A 307 0.68 -2.90 23.98
CA LEU A 307 1.83 -2.03 23.81
C LEU A 307 1.87 -1.02 24.96
N VAL A 308 3.01 -0.89 25.60
CA VAL A 308 3.28 0.11 26.64
C VAL A 308 4.59 0.82 26.30
N VAL A 309 4.58 2.15 26.39
CA VAL A 309 5.75 2.99 26.10
C VAL A 309 6.03 3.95 27.26
N ASP A 310 7.29 3.94 27.70
CA ASP A 310 7.86 4.84 28.71
C ASP A 310 7.07 4.92 30.03
N SER A 311 6.30 3.88 30.37
CA SER A 311 5.32 3.85 31.49
C SER A 311 4.37 5.05 31.51
N SER A 312 4.04 5.60 30.33
CA SER A 312 3.24 6.84 30.21
C SER A 312 2.02 6.71 29.30
N GLU A 313 2.01 5.69 28.43
CA GLU A 313 1.01 5.49 27.40
C GLU A 313 0.91 4.01 27.08
N ALA A 314 -0.32 3.50 27.01
CA ALA A 314 -0.58 2.10 26.74
C ALA A 314 -1.72 1.91 25.75
N MET A 315 -1.69 0.77 25.08
CA MET A 315 -2.69 0.31 24.13
C MET A 315 -2.92 -1.18 24.31
N MET A 316 -4.18 -1.60 24.42
CA MET A 316 -4.59 -3.03 24.41
C MET A 316 -5.69 -3.23 23.39
N VAL A 317 -5.47 -4.16 22.46
CA VAL A 317 -6.34 -4.42 21.31
C VAL A 317 -6.49 -5.92 21.08
N THR A 318 -7.68 -6.34 20.66
CA THR A 318 -7.94 -7.67 20.12
C THR A 318 -8.26 -7.54 18.63
N VAL A 319 -7.55 -8.30 17.80
CA VAL A 319 -7.76 -8.41 16.35
C VAL A 319 -8.45 -9.74 16.06
N SER A 320 -9.63 -9.70 15.45
CA SER A 320 -10.37 -10.90 15.04
C SER A 320 -10.00 -11.36 13.64
N ASP A 321 -10.17 -12.64 13.34
CA ASP A 321 -9.88 -13.23 12.01
C ASP A 321 -10.70 -12.61 10.87
N GLY A 322 -11.85 -12.00 11.19
CA GLY A 322 -12.68 -11.28 10.22
C GLY A 322 -12.13 -9.91 9.80
N GLY A 323 -10.91 -9.55 10.21
CA GLY A 323 -10.29 -8.25 9.93
C GLY A 323 -10.81 -7.10 10.80
N GLY A 324 -11.66 -7.40 11.78
CA GLY A 324 -12.06 -6.47 12.82
C GLY A 324 -10.94 -6.31 13.84
N ALA A 325 -10.77 -5.12 14.38
CA ALA A 325 -9.93 -4.91 15.55
C ALA A 325 -10.65 -3.94 16.48
N GLU A 326 -10.62 -4.23 17.77
CA GLU A 326 -11.19 -3.36 18.79
C GLU A 326 -10.27 -3.30 20.00
N GLY A 327 -10.17 -2.12 20.58
CA GLY A 327 -9.30 -1.93 21.73
C GLY A 327 -9.34 -0.51 22.23
N ALA A 328 -8.42 -0.23 23.14
CA ALA A 328 -8.30 1.04 23.80
C ALA A 328 -6.86 1.51 23.81
N TRP A 329 -6.72 2.83 23.78
CA TRP A 329 -5.49 3.54 24.02
C TRP A 329 -5.69 4.56 25.13
N SER A 330 -4.74 4.69 26.04
CA SER A 330 -4.82 5.71 27.09
C SER A 330 -3.48 6.11 27.66
N ARG A 331 -3.44 7.32 28.21
CA ARG A 331 -2.40 7.82 29.12
C ARG A 331 -2.87 7.82 30.58
N ASN A 332 -4.02 7.21 30.86
CA ASN A 332 -4.48 7.03 32.21
C ASN A 332 -3.52 6.14 32.99
N ARG A 333 -3.01 6.64 34.11
CA ARG A 333 -2.05 5.91 34.93
C ARG A 333 -2.52 4.50 35.31
N GLY A 334 -3.77 4.34 35.75
CA GLY A 334 -4.30 3.02 36.11
C GLY A 334 -4.40 2.06 34.92
N TYR A 335 -4.70 2.59 33.73
CA TYR A 335 -4.72 1.79 32.50
C TYR A 335 -3.31 1.40 32.05
N VAL A 336 -2.35 2.32 32.16
CA VAL A 336 -0.94 2.10 31.82
C VAL A 336 -0.33 1.07 32.77
N ASP A 337 -0.52 1.23 34.08
CA ASP A 337 -0.01 0.32 35.10
C ASP A 337 -0.57 -1.11 34.87
N LEU A 338 -1.87 -1.24 34.58
CA LEU A 338 -2.50 -2.53 34.26
C LEU A 338 -1.89 -3.21 33.03
N ALA A 339 -1.71 -2.46 31.93
CA ALA A 339 -1.13 -2.99 30.72
C ALA A 339 0.36 -3.34 30.89
N GLU A 340 1.09 -2.55 31.68
CA GLU A 340 2.50 -2.78 31.99
C GLU A 340 2.68 -4.05 32.82
N ASP A 341 1.87 -4.22 33.87
CA ASP A 341 1.88 -5.41 34.71
C ASP A 341 1.49 -6.66 33.91
N TYR A 342 0.50 -6.55 33.02
CA TYR A 342 0.12 -7.62 32.10
C TYR A 342 1.32 -8.13 31.28
N VAL A 343 2.06 -7.24 30.60
CA VAL A 343 3.21 -7.66 29.78
C VAL A 343 4.39 -8.15 30.63
N LYS A 344 4.64 -7.53 31.79
CA LYS A 344 5.71 -7.98 32.70
C LYS A 344 5.43 -9.37 33.25
N HIS A 345 4.17 -9.66 33.64
CA HIS A 345 3.78 -10.98 34.10
C HIS A 345 3.96 -12.03 33.01
N ASP A 346 3.55 -11.75 31.77
CA ASP A 346 3.84 -12.62 30.63
C ASP A 346 5.35 -12.92 30.53
N ILE A 347 6.19 -11.89 30.61
CA ILE A 347 7.67 -12.05 30.58
C ILE A 347 8.18 -12.92 31.74
N TYR A 348 7.67 -12.74 32.96
CA TYR A 348 8.08 -13.54 34.12
C TYR A 348 7.70 -15.01 33.93
N ILE A 349 6.48 -15.27 33.46
CA ILE A 349 6.01 -16.63 33.20
C ILE A 349 6.84 -17.27 32.09
N MET A 350 7.12 -16.56 30.99
CA MET A 350 7.96 -17.08 29.91
C MET A 350 9.39 -17.40 30.37
N LYS A 351 9.94 -16.58 31.28
CA LYS A 351 11.23 -16.86 31.93
C LYS A 351 11.19 -18.13 32.80
N ILE A 352 10.09 -18.40 33.47
CA ILE A 352 9.94 -19.61 34.30
C ILE A 352 9.77 -20.83 33.38
N VAL A 353 8.87 -20.73 32.41
CA VAL A 353 8.60 -21.77 31.41
C VAL A 353 9.88 -22.19 30.69
N ASP A 354 10.64 -21.22 30.15
CA ASP A 354 11.90 -21.50 29.44
C ASP A 354 12.92 -22.28 30.28
N ARG A 355 12.91 -22.10 31.61
CA ARG A 355 13.86 -22.78 32.53
C ARG A 355 13.34 -24.09 33.11
N PHE A 356 12.03 -24.26 33.23
CA PHE A 356 11.40 -25.34 33.98
C PHE A 356 10.38 -26.13 33.15
N ASP A 357 10.39 -26.00 31.82
CA ASP A 357 9.39 -26.57 30.91
C ASP A 357 9.09 -28.04 31.18
N THR A 358 10.11 -28.89 31.26
CA THR A 358 9.96 -30.33 31.52
C THR A 358 9.25 -30.61 32.85
N LEU A 359 9.62 -29.90 33.91
CA LEU A 359 9.00 -30.05 35.23
C LEU A 359 7.56 -29.57 35.22
N LEU A 360 7.28 -28.45 34.53
CA LEU A 360 5.93 -27.89 34.44
C LEU A 360 5.00 -28.79 33.62
N ILE A 361 5.50 -29.40 32.54
CA ILE A 361 4.73 -30.35 31.74
C ILE A 361 4.43 -31.61 32.54
N ASP A 362 5.42 -32.16 33.24
CA ASP A 362 5.27 -33.35 34.08
C ASP A 362 4.25 -33.14 35.20
N ARG A 363 4.24 -31.96 35.82
CA ARG A 363 3.35 -31.62 36.94
C ARG A 363 1.97 -31.14 36.54
N PHE A 364 1.84 -30.39 35.44
CA PHE A 364 0.59 -29.70 35.09
C PHE A 364 0.01 -30.13 33.74
N GLY A 365 0.63 -31.13 33.12
CA GLY A 365 0.28 -31.68 31.82
C GLY A 365 0.75 -30.82 30.64
N PRO A 366 0.57 -31.34 29.41
CA PRO A 366 0.92 -30.62 28.18
C PRO A 366 0.24 -29.25 28.10
N GLY A 367 1.01 -28.22 27.71
CA GLY A 367 0.53 -26.85 27.62
C GLY A 367 0.16 -26.22 28.98
N TYR A 368 0.63 -26.81 30.09
CA TYR A 368 0.35 -26.38 31.47
C TYR A 368 -1.15 -26.29 31.77
N ARG A 369 -1.95 -27.15 31.13
CA ARG A 369 -3.43 -27.11 31.15
C ARG A 369 -4.01 -26.99 32.56
N LYS A 370 -3.44 -27.68 33.56
CA LYS A 370 -3.92 -27.60 34.95
C LYS A 370 -3.54 -26.30 35.63
N LEU A 371 -2.36 -25.76 35.35
CA LEU A 371 -1.91 -24.47 35.85
C LEU A 371 -2.76 -23.30 35.31
N ARG A 372 -3.38 -23.49 34.14
CA ARG A 372 -4.26 -22.49 33.51
C ARG A 372 -5.69 -22.51 34.02
N ASP A 373 -6.09 -23.56 34.74
CA ASP A 373 -7.37 -23.55 35.43
C ASP A 373 -7.27 -22.59 36.62
N VAL A 374 -7.74 -21.36 36.43
CA VAL A 374 -7.71 -20.32 37.46
C VAL A 374 -8.67 -20.60 38.63
N PHE A 375 -9.48 -21.66 38.55
CA PHE A 375 -10.45 -22.04 39.57
C PHE A 375 -10.05 -23.29 40.35
N SER A 376 -9.00 -24.02 39.93
CA SER A 376 -8.47 -25.19 40.65
C SER A 376 -6.95 -25.11 40.80
N ASN A 377 -6.39 -25.81 41.79
CA ASN A 377 -4.93 -25.83 42.03
C ASN A 377 -4.41 -27.27 42.01
N GLU A 378 -4.92 -28.08 41.08
CA GLU A 378 -4.59 -29.51 40.97
C GLU A 378 -3.32 -29.75 40.15
N GLU A 379 -2.52 -30.75 40.55
CA GLU A 379 -1.37 -31.27 39.78
C GLU A 379 -1.76 -32.59 39.08
N GLU A 380 -1.01 -33.03 38.06
CA GLU A 380 -1.07 -34.41 37.56
C GLU A 380 -0.65 -35.34 38.71
N GLN A 381 -1.55 -36.25 39.09
CA GLN A 381 -1.26 -37.22 40.14
C GLN A 381 -0.19 -38.16 39.57
N GLU A 382 0.94 -38.33 40.27
CA GLU A 382 1.84 -39.44 40.00
C GLU A 382 1.00 -40.72 40.06
N GLU A 383 0.82 -41.42 38.93
CA GLU A 383 0.43 -42.82 38.95
C GLU A 383 1.55 -43.54 39.71
N ASN A 384 1.39 -43.65 41.03
CA ASN A 384 2.20 -44.53 41.87
C ASN A 384 1.95 -45.96 41.38
N GLY A 385 2.74 -46.38 40.40
CA GLY A 385 2.91 -47.77 40.00
C GLY A 385 3.29 -48.56 41.24
N THR A 386 2.33 -49.32 41.74
CA THR A 386 2.49 -50.29 42.83
C THR A 386 3.06 -51.59 42.29
#